data_AF-A0A2W1G1F2-F1
#
_entry.id   AF-A0A2W1G1F2-F1
#
_cell.length_a   1.000
_cell.length_b   1.000
_cell.length_c   1.000
_cell.angle_alpha   90.00
_cell.angle_beta   90.00
_cell.angle_gamma   90.00
#
_symmetry.space_group_name_H-M   'P 1'
#
loop_
_entity.id
_entity.type
_entity.pdbx_description
1 polymer ?
#
loop_
_entity_poly.entity_id
_entity_poly.type
_entity_poly.pdbx_seq_one_letter_code
_entity_poly.pdbx_strand_id
1 'polypeptide(L)'
;MKTTILTSALLLSSTALGTVVPRAGKKVDYNGYKVLRVTSTNDMLAQIESLAAHVLNPGKSAEMDVVVAPENVDALTALVTESKTLNEDVGAALAEEGEMGIYAVPSESWFTAYHPYADHLQFLRDLQAGYTSQSEIVTVGTSVQGRVLTGIHIWGSGGKGSKPAVIIHGNVHAREWITSMTTEYFAWQLLTKYGSDATIKSLVDKFDFYITPIVNPDGFVYSQTTDRLWRKNRQTVSGNSCVGRDINRNWPYKWEVAGGASTNPCSETYKGVAAGDSPELRGVKAQVDALKASRGIRLYLDVHSYGQYILWPYGYDCSLRPENDAQHRSLASRAQSAISAVSGTPYTIGPSCSTLYATTGSSTDYTDVQGNATYSYTYELRDKGTYGFVLPANQIRPTVLETWAGVASMLKDA
;
A
#
# COMPACT_ATOMS: atom_id res chain seq x y z
N MET A 1 13.66 56.44 60.72
CA MET A 1 14.35 55.25 60.16
C MET A 1 13.32 54.50 59.33
N LYS A 2 13.34 54.61 57.99
CA LYS A 2 14.02 53.68 57.05
C LYS A 2 13.67 52.23 57.46
N THR A 3 12.92 51.43 56.70
CA THR A 3 13.14 51.09 55.29
C THR A 3 11.89 50.46 54.69
N THR A 4 11.43 50.96 53.55
CA THR A 4 10.39 50.36 52.69
C THR A 4 11.05 49.34 51.77
N ILE A 5 10.64 48.07 51.81
CA ILE A 5 11.06 47.05 50.83
C ILE A 5 9.91 46.88 49.84
N LEU A 6 10.10 47.39 48.62
CA LEU A 6 9.29 47.05 47.45
C LEU A 6 9.71 45.66 46.96
N THR A 7 8.79 44.70 46.95
CA THR A 7 8.90 43.49 46.15
C THR A 7 7.99 43.62 44.92
N SER A 8 8.59 43.95 43.79
CA SER A 8 7.96 43.94 42.47
C SER A 8 7.77 42.49 42.02
N ALA A 9 6.54 41.95 42.10
CA ALA A 9 6.17 40.73 41.43
C ALA A 9 5.73 41.07 39.99
N LEU A 10 6.61 40.79 39.03
CA LEU A 10 6.35 40.94 37.61
C LEU A 10 5.38 39.84 37.16
N LEU A 11 4.13 40.20 36.84
CA LEU A 11 3.21 39.35 36.08
C LEU A 11 3.69 39.31 34.63
N LEU A 12 4.28 38.20 34.21
CA LEU A 12 4.52 37.89 32.80
C LEU A 12 3.29 37.17 32.24
N SER A 13 2.36 37.95 31.71
CA SER A 13 1.30 37.47 30.80
C SER A 13 1.91 37.22 29.42
N SER A 14 2.21 35.97 29.07
CA SER A 14 2.60 35.56 27.71
C SER A 14 1.40 35.00 26.96
N THR A 15 0.50 35.87 26.52
CA THR A 15 -0.46 35.55 25.44
C THR A 15 0.28 35.63 24.12
N ALA A 16 0.98 34.56 23.74
CA ALA A 16 1.35 34.33 22.35
C ALA A 16 0.24 33.49 21.71
N LEU A 17 -0.81 34.17 21.23
CA LEU A 17 -1.70 33.64 20.21
C LEU A 17 -0.87 33.44 18.94
N GLY A 18 -0.24 32.26 18.83
CA GLY A 18 0.36 31.80 17.60
C GLY A 18 -0.75 31.62 16.58
N THR A 19 -0.83 32.55 15.64
CA THR A 19 -1.68 32.48 14.45
C THR A 19 -1.44 31.15 13.75
N VAL A 20 -2.48 30.30 13.74
CA VAL A 20 -2.56 29.09 12.95
C VAL A 20 -2.64 29.49 11.49
N VAL A 21 -1.49 29.51 10.83
CA VAL A 21 -1.39 29.39 9.37
C VAL A 21 -1.06 27.92 9.12
N PRO A 22 -1.85 27.17 8.32
CA PRO A 22 -1.46 25.82 7.94
C PRO A 22 -0.18 25.95 7.12
N ARG A 23 0.97 25.65 7.73
CA ARG A 23 2.23 25.50 6.98
C ARG A 23 1.97 24.39 5.96
N ALA A 24 1.92 24.76 4.68
CA ALA A 24 2.43 23.89 3.65
C ALA A 24 3.87 23.55 4.09
N GLY A 25 4.03 22.39 4.72
CA GLY A 25 5.31 21.97 5.31
C GLY A 25 6.36 21.92 4.20
N LYS A 26 7.56 22.39 4.49
CA LYS A 26 8.73 22.13 3.64
C LYS A 26 8.78 20.62 3.37
N LYS A 27 8.95 20.22 2.11
CA LYS A 27 9.14 18.82 1.72
C LYS A 27 10.24 18.21 2.61
N VAL A 28 9.99 17.03 3.15
CA VAL A 28 10.96 16.32 3.99
C VAL A 28 12.21 16.06 3.16
N ASP A 29 13.35 16.46 3.71
CA ASP A 29 14.66 16.25 3.10
C ASP A 29 15.29 15.01 3.74
N TYR A 30 15.55 14.00 2.92
CA TYR A 30 16.15 12.73 3.34
C TYR A 30 17.64 12.64 3.06
N ASN A 31 18.30 13.74 2.68
CA ASN A 31 19.75 13.76 2.47
C ASN A 31 20.49 13.24 3.70
N GLY A 32 21.28 12.17 3.51
CA GLY A 32 22.05 11.51 4.56
C GLY A 32 21.25 10.59 5.49
N TYR A 33 19.93 10.49 5.35
CA TYR A 33 19.15 9.50 6.09
C TYR A 33 19.55 8.10 5.64
N LYS A 34 19.62 7.15 6.58
CA LYS A 34 19.96 5.76 6.29
C LYS A 34 18.76 4.86 6.41
N VAL A 35 18.75 3.76 5.65
CA VAL A 35 17.89 2.60 5.95
C VAL A 35 18.73 1.56 6.66
N LEU A 36 18.32 1.20 7.87
CA LEU A 36 18.95 0.15 8.67
C LEU A 36 17.97 -1.01 8.84
N ARG A 37 18.46 -2.24 8.62
CA ARG A 37 17.84 -3.45 9.18
C ARG A 37 18.35 -3.62 10.60
N VAL A 38 17.47 -3.60 11.58
CA VAL A 38 17.81 -3.72 13.00
C VAL A 38 17.17 -4.96 13.60
N THR A 39 17.90 -5.62 14.48
CA THR A 39 17.40 -6.73 15.29
C THR A 39 17.30 -6.27 16.73
N SER A 40 16.14 -6.43 17.37
CA SER A 40 15.90 -5.97 18.75
C SER A 40 14.96 -6.89 19.53
N THR A 41 15.00 -6.84 20.86
CA THR A 41 13.97 -7.53 21.64
C THR A 41 12.63 -6.82 21.46
N ASN A 42 11.52 -7.56 21.55
CA ASN A 42 10.16 -7.02 21.32
C ASN A 42 9.83 -5.80 22.21
N ASP A 43 10.46 -5.67 23.37
CA ASP A 43 10.24 -4.59 24.34
C ASP A 43 10.85 -3.25 23.92
N MET A 44 11.58 -3.19 22.80
CA MET A 44 12.26 -1.98 22.32
C MET A 44 11.54 -1.27 21.17
N LEU A 45 10.42 -1.80 20.68
CA LEU A 45 9.70 -1.25 19.52
C LEU A 45 9.35 0.24 19.71
N ALA A 46 8.87 0.63 20.89
CA ALA A 46 8.48 2.02 21.13
C ALA A 46 9.69 2.98 21.10
N GLN A 47 10.84 2.55 21.60
CA GLN A 47 12.09 3.31 21.58
C GLN A 47 12.64 3.40 20.15
N ILE A 48 12.56 2.31 19.38
CA ILE A 48 12.93 2.31 17.95
C ILE A 48 12.01 3.27 17.18
N GLU A 49 10.69 3.18 17.36
CA GLU A 49 9.72 4.11 16.74
C GLU A 49 10.00 5.58 17.11
N SER A 50 10.57 5.84 18.30
CA SER A 50 10.91 7.21 18.72
C SER A 50 12.20 7.77 18.08
N LEU A 51 13.10 6.89 17.63
CA LEU A 51 14.38 7.27 17.00
C LEU A 51 14.31 7.20 15.47
N ALA A 52 13.47 6.32 14.94
CA ALA A 52 13.24 6.16 13.52
C ALA A 52 12.39 7.30 12.97
N ALA A 53 12.75 7.79 11.79
CA ALA A 53 11.87 8.67 11.01
C ALA A 53 10.68 7.88 10.43
N HIS A 54 10.93 6.64 9.98
CA HIS A 54 9.89 5.71 9.54
C HIS A 54 10.26 4.27 9.88
N VAL A 55 9.25 3.47 10.20
CA VAL A 55 9.36 2.00 10.19
C VAL A 55 8.86 1.50 8.83
N LEU A 56 9.77 0.89 8.06
CA LEU A 56 9.49 0.42 6.71
C LEU A 56 8.77 -0.93 6.72
N ASN A 57 9.25 -1.85 7.56
CA ASN A 57 8.65 -3.14 7.79
C ASN A 57 8.75 -3.48 9.29
N PRO A 58 7.63 -3.72 9.99
CA PRO A 58 7.66 -4.19 11.39
C PRO A 58 8.20 -5.63 11.53
N GLY A 59 8.33 -6.34 10.40
CA GLY A 59 9.06 -7.58 10.23
C GLY A 59 8.57 -8.78 11.03
N LYS A 60 9.24 -9.91 10.81
CA LYS A 60 9.06 -11.14 11.59
C LYS A 60 10.21 -11.21 12.59
N SER A 61 9.92 -11.63 13.82
CA SER A 61 10.96 -12.08 14.76
C SER A 61 12.11 -11.07 14.97
N ALA A 62 11.83 -9.95 15.65
CA ALA A 62 12.82 -8.97 16.09
C ALA A 62 13.52 -8.12 15.01
N GLU A 63 13.48 -8.51 13.73
CA GLU A 63 14.07 -7.74 12.63
C GLU A 63 13.11 -6.69 12.08
N MET A 64 13.57 -5.44 11.92
CA MET A 64 12.81 -4.33 11.34
C MET A 64 13.67 -3.54 10.38
N ASP A 65 13.09 -3.07 9.28
CA ASP A 65 13.74 -2.09 8.42
C ASP A 65 13.25 -0.69 8.84
N VAL A 66 14.17 0.22 9.14
CA VAL A 66 13.87 1.57 9.64
C VAL A 66 14.67 2.63 8.90
N VAL A 67 14.04 3.77 8.67
CA VAL A 67 14.68 4.98 8.14
C VAL A 67 15.07 5.87 9.30
N VAL A 68 16.32 6.33 9.32
CA VAL A 68 16.92 6.98 10.48
C VAL A 68 17.66 8.23 10.03
N ALA A 69 17.38 9.35 10.69
CA ALA A 69 18.09 10.60 10.46
C ALA A 69 19.56 10.47 10.89
N PRO A 70 20.52 11.17 10.25
CA PRO A 70 21.95 11.09 10.57
C PRO A 70 22.26 11.21 12.07
N GLU A 71 21.60 12.15 12.74
CA GLU A 71 21.77 12.45 14.16
C GLU A 71 21.29 11.33 15.11
N ASN A 72 20.46 10.42 14.63
CA ASN A 72 19.87 9.34 15.43
C ASN A 72 20.51 7.97 15.17
N VAL A 73 21.42 7.84 14.19
CA VAL A 73 22.03 6.56 13.80
C VAL A 73 22.78 5.92 14.96
N ASP A 74 23.62 6.69 15.67
CA ASP A 74 24.42 6.16 16.79
C ASP A 74 23.53 5.74 17.96
N ALA A 75 22.52 6.55 18.28
CA ALA A 75 21.58 6.27 19.36
C ALA A 75 20.77 4.99 19.08
N LEU A 76 20.30 4.80 17.84
CA LEU A 76 19.58 3.61 17.45
C LEU A 76 20.48 2.37 17.43
N THR A 77 21.71 2.50 16.91
CA THR A 77 22.66 1.39 16.84
C THR A 77 23.07 0.91 18.24
N ALA A 78 23.19 1.82 19.21
CA ALA A 78 23.44 1.48 20.60
C ALA A 78 22.23 0.82 21.31
N LEU A 79 21.02 1.03 20.79
CA LEU A 79 19.77 0.50 21.35
C LEU A 79 19.53 -0.96 20.94
N VAL A 80 19.92 -1.34 19.72
CA VAL A 80 19.56 -2.63 19.10
C VAL A 80 20.68 -3.67 19.26
N THR A 81 20.36 -4.96 19.15
CA THR A 81 21.37 -6.02 19.28
C THR A 81 22.24 -6.15 18.03
N GLU A 82 21.64 -5.95 16.86
CA GLU A 82 22.34 -5.96 15.58
C GLU A 82 21.75 -4.88 14.67
N SER A 83 22.60 -4.30 13.83
CA SER A 83 22.18 -3.37 12.77
C SER A 83 22.97 -3.62 11.50
N LYS A 84 22.30 -3.57 10.35
CA LYS A 84 22.89 -3.63 9.02
C LYS A 84 22.37 -2.47 8.18
N THR A 85 23.27 -1.68 7.61
CA THR A 85 22.86 -0.68 6.62
C THR A 85 22.38 -1.35 5.34
N LEU A 86 21.15 -1.02 4.93
CA LEU A 86 20.57 -1.41 3.64
C LEU A 86 20.76 -0.31 2.60
N ASN A 87 20.69 0.95 3.03
CA ASN A 87 20.86 2.12 2.19
C ASN A 87 21.61 3.21 2.97
N GLU A 88 22.68 3.75 2.38
CA GLU A 88 23.56 4.75 3.01
C GLU A 88 23.04 6.19 2.89
N ASP A 89 22.18 6.49 1.90
CA ASP A 89 21.61 7.81 1.66
C ASP A 89 20.28 7.70 0.91
N VAL A 90 19.18 7.82 1.67
CA VAL A 90 17.81 7.81 1.15
C VAL A 90 17.59 8.99 0.19
N GLY A 91 18.22 10.15 0.43
CA GLY A 91 18.15 11.29 -0.47
C GLY A 91 18.74 10.97 -1.85
N ALA A 92 19.87 10.27 -1.90
CA ALA A 92 20.47 9.81 -3.15
C ALA A 92 19.59 8.77 -3.87
N ALA A 93 18.99 7.83 -3.13
CA ALA A 93 18.06 6.86 -3.70
C ALA A 93 16.80 7.51 -4.27
N LEU A 94 16.30 8.58 -3.63
CA LEU A 94 15.20 9.39 -4.17
C LEU A 94 15.58 10.18 -5.42
N ALA A 95 16.84 10.62 -5.54
CA ALA A 95 17.31 11.21 -6.79
C ALA A 95 17.38 10.17 -7.92
N GLU A 96 17.72 8.92 -7.61
CA GLU A 96 17.74 7.81 -8.57
C GLU A 96 16.33 7.30 -8.95
N GLU A 97 15.34 7.45 -8.07
CA GLU A 97 13.93 7.17 -8.37
C GLU A 97 13.48 7.85 -9.66
N GLY A 98 14.02 9.05 -9.90
CA GLY A 98 13.85 9.83 -11.10
C GLY A 98 12.76 10.88 -10.98
N GLU A 99 12.75 11.79 -11.96
CA GLU A 99 11.68 12.78 -12.08
C GLU A 99 10.37 12.12 -12.52
N MET A 100 9.26 12.74 -12.12
CA MET A 100 7.95 12.31 -12.59
C MET A 100 7.83 12.47 -14.12
N GLY A 101 7.16 11.51 -14.75
CA GLY A 101 6.89 11.53 -16.17
C GLY A 101 6.01 12.70 -16.59
N ILE A 102 6.15 13.10 -17.86
CA ILE A 102 5.18 13.99 -18.51
C ILE A 102 4.08 13.13 -19.08
N TYR A 103 2.82 13.49 -18.79
CA TYR A 103 1.67 12.76 -19.30
C TYR A 103 1.71 12.59 -20.83
N ALA A 104 1.49 11.34 -21.24
CA ALA A 104 1.19 10.96 -22.60
C ALA A 104 0.01 9.98 -22.58
N VAL A 105 -0.69 9.88 -23.72
CA VAL A 105 -1.82 8.95 -23.86
C VAL A 105 -1.43 7.51 -23.48
N PRO A 106 -2.37 6.71 -22.95
CA PRO A 106 -2.08 5.35 -22.45
C PRO A 106 -1.35 4.49 -23.48
N SER A 107 -0.11 4.13 -23.19
CA SER A 107 0.76 3.32 -24.04
C SER A 107 1.88 2.68 -23.22
N GLU A 108 2.75 1.90 -23.87
CA GLU A 108 3.91 1.30 -23.18
C GLU A 108 4.81 2.34 -22.49
N SER A 109 4.87 3.58 -22.98
CA SER A 109 5.70 4.64 -22.38
C SER A 109 5.19 5.12 -21.02
N TRP A 110 3.93 4.83 -20.67
CA TRP A 110 3.41 5.10 -19.32
C TRP A 110 4.23 4.36 -18.26
N PHE A 111 4.70 3.15 -18.57
CA PHE A 111 5.37 2.25 -17.62
C PHE A 111 6.89 2.45 -17.54
N THR A 112 7.38 3.66 -17.82
CA THR A 112 8.82 4.01 -17.76
C THR A 112 9.15 5.10 -16.74
N ALA A 113 8.15 5.67 -16.07
CA ALA A 113 8.30 6.68 -15.02
C ALA A 113 7.14 6.58 -14.02
N TYR A 114 7.32 7.14 -12.82
CA TYR A 114 6.19 7.43 -11.92
C TYR A 114 5.52 8.73 -12.32
N HIS A 115 4.25 8.92 -11.95
CA HIS A 115 3.44 10.04 -12.44
C HIS A 115 2.74 10.81 -11.32
N PRO A 116 2.45 12.11 -11.50
CA PRO A 116 1.61 12.86 -10.59
C PRO A 116 0.22 12.23 -10.45
N TYR A 117 -0.42 12.37 -9.28
CA TYR A 117 -1.76 11.84 -9.03
C TYR A 117 -2.80 12.21 -10.12
N ALA A 118 -2.75 13.44 -10.63
CA ALA A 118 -3.68 13.88 -11.68
C ALA A 118 -3.53 13.07 -12.99
N ASP A 119 -2.31 12.63 -13.29
CA ASP A 119 -1.98 11.89 -14.51
C ASP A 119 -2.50 10.46 -14.43
N HIS A 120 -2.49 9.83 -13.25
CA HIS A 120 -3.16 8.53 -13.04
C HIS A 120 -4.68 8.61 -13.31
N LEU A 121 -5.33 9.69 -12.88
CA LEU A 121 -6.76 9.92 -13.17
C LEU A 121 -7.00 10.19 -14.67
N GLN A 122 -6.06 10.86 -15.35
CA GLN A 122 -6.14 11.07 -16.79
C GLN A 122 -5.90 9.77 -17.56
N PHE A 123 -4.91 8.97 -17.15
CA PHE A 123 -4.61 7.65 -17.71
C PHE A 123 -5.85 6.74 -17.70
N LEU A 124 -6.55 6.61 -16.57
CA LEU A 124 -7.76 5.79 -16.50
C LEU A 124 -8.86 6.32 -17.43
N ARG A 125 -9.08 7.63 -17.47
CA ARG A 125 -10.08 8.26 -18.34
C ARG A 125 -9.79 8.04 -19.82
N ASP A 126 -8.54 8.25 -20.25
CA ASP A 126 -8.13 8.08 -21.64
C ASP A 126 -8.15 6.61 -22.05
N LEU A 127 -7.77 5.71 -21.13
CA LEU A 127 -7.86 4.27 -21.36
C LEU A 127 -9.32 3.85 -21.56
N GLN A 128 -10.23 4.29 -20.68
CA GLN A 128 -11.66 4.00 -20.80
C GLN A 128 -12.25 4.59 -22.09
N ALA A 129 -11.86 5.80 -22.47
CA ALA A 129 -12.31 6.45 -23.71
C ALA A 129 -11.94 5.66 -24.97
N GLY A 130 -10.80 4.93 -24.95
CA GLY A 130 -10.41 4.02 -26.02
C GLY A 130 -11.21 2.72 -26.10
N TYR A 131 -11.91 2.33 -25.01
CA TYR A 131 -12.57 1.03 -24.86
C TYR A 131 -13.95 1.12 -24.18
N THR A 132 -14.79 2.05 -24.64
CA THR A 132 -16.08 2.39 -24.00
C THR A 132 -17.12 1.27 -23.98
N SER A 133 -17.01 0.28 -24.87
CA SER A 133 -17.93 -0.87 -24.91
C SER A 133 -17.52 -2.03 -23.99
N GLN A 134 -16.29 -1.99 -23.45
CA GLN A 134 -15.72 -3.00 -22.54
C GLN A 134 -15.35 -2.42 -21.18
N SER A 135 -15.52 -1.12 -20.94
CA SER A 135 -15.10 -0.50 -19.69
C SER A 135 -15.86 0.76 -19.30
N GLU A 136 -15.88 1.02 -17.99
CA GLU A 136 -16.35 2.26 -17.39
C GLU A 136 -15.46 2.70 -16.22
N ILE A 137 -15.43 4.01 -15.96
CA ILE A 137 -14.87 4.53 -14.72
C ILE A 137 -15.85 4.32 -13.58
N VAL A 138 -15.36 3.80 -12.46
CA VAL A 138 -16.14 3.60 -11.24
C VAL A 138 -15.62 4.47 -10.11
N THR A 139 -16.54 4.95 -9.29
CA THR A 139 -16.22 5.58 -8.00
C THR A 139 -16.37 4.54 -6.92
N VAL A 140 -15.27 4.19 -6.26
CA VAL A 140 -15.26 3.20 -5.18
C VAL A 140 -15.59 3.86 -3.85
N GLY A 141 -15.15 5.10 -3.63
CA GLY A 141 -15.38 5.84 -2.39
C GLY A 141 -14.82 7.25 -2.44
N THR A 142 -14.70 7.87 -1.26
CA THR A 142 -14.16 9.23 -1.11
C THR A 142 -13.20 9.28 0.08
N SER A 143 -12.06 9.93 -0.11
CA SER A 143 -11.03 10.08 0.92
C SER A 143 -11.40 11.14 1.96
N VAL A 144 -10.59 11.21 3.02
CA VAL A 144 -10.71 12.21 4.09
C VAL A 144 -10.77 13.65 3.55
N GLN A 145 -9.94 13.97 2.55
CA GLN A 145 -9.84 15.29 1.95
C GLN A 145 -10.75 15.47 0.72
N GLY A 146 -11.71 14.57 0.50
CA GLY A 146 -12.72 14.70 -0.54
C GLY A 146 -12.30 14.24 -1.93
N ARG A 147 -11.15 13.55 -2.08
CA ARG A 147 -10.74 12.97 -3.37
C ARG A 147 -11.50 11.69 -3.65
N VAL A 148 -11.93 11.52 -4.89
CA VAL A 148 -12.63 10.31 -5.33
C VAL A 148 -11.62 9.15 -5.47
N LEU A 149 -11.96 8.00 -4.90
CA LEU A 149 -11.27 6.74 -5.15
C LEU A 149 -11.74 6.22 -6.51
N THR A 150 -10.96 6.54 -7.54
CA THR A 150 -11.28 6.26 -8.93
C THR A 150 -10.75 4.88 -9.32
N GLY A 151 -11.60 4.06 -9.91
CA GLY A 151 -11.23 2.77 -10.49
C GLY A 151 -11.79 2.61 -11.90
N ILE A 152 -11.46 1.48 -12.52
CA ILE A 152 -12.00 1.06 -13.82
C ILE A 152 -12.62 -0.33 -13.69
N HIS A 153 -13.81 -0.49 -14.25
CA HIS A 153 -14.50 -1.77 -14.35
C HIS A 153 -14.44 -2.23 -15.81
N ILE A 154 -13.97 -3.46 -16.04
CA ILE A 154 -13.73 -4.04 -17.37
C ILE A 154 -14.52 -5.34 -17.50
N TRP A 155 -15.18 -5.54 -18.64
CA TRP A 155 -15.98 -6.73 -18.95
C TRP A 155 -15.78 -7.19 -20.39
N GLY A 156 -16.03 -8.48 -20.62
CA GLY A 156 -15.97 -9.09 -21.95
C GLY A 156 -17.32 -9.18 -22.66
N SER A 157 -17.41 -10.14 -23.57
CA SER A 157 -18.58 -10.37 -24.45
C SER A 157 -19.88 -10.71 -23.71
N GLY A 158 -19.81 -11.14 -22.45
CA GLY A 158 -21.00 -11.34 -21.61
C GLY A 158 -21.71 -10.05 -21.19
N GLY A 159 -21.05 -8.90 -21.40
CA GLY A 159 -21.54 -7.59 -20.99
C GLY A 159 -21.26 -7.28 -19.52
N LYS A 160 -21.38 -5.99 -19.21
CA LYS A 160 -21.20 -5.44 -17.86
C LYS A 160 -22.07 -6.20 -16.88
N GLY A 161 -21.51 -6.72 -15.80
CA GLY A 161 -22.33 -7.33 -14.76
C GLY A 161 -22.31 -8.84 -14.70
N SER A 162 -21.86 -9.50 -15.77
CA SER A 162 -22.32 -10.84 -16.12
C SER A 162 -21.44 -11.97 -15.60
N LYS A 163 -20.22 -11.66 -15.14
CA LYS A 163 -19.23 -12.66 -14.73
C LYS A 163 -18.77 -12.47 -13.28
N PRO A 164 -18.28 -13.53 -12.60
CA PRO A 164 -17.69 -13.39 -11.28
C PRO A 164 -16.60 -12.30 -11.25
N ALA A 165 -16.53 -11.56 -10.15
CA ALA A 165 -15.65 -10.42 -10.04
C ALA A 165 -14.20 -10.80 -9.74
N VAL A 166 -13.26 -10.09 -10.34
CA VAL A 166 -11.87 -10.02 -9.91
C VAL A 166 -11.63 -8.60 -9.40
N ILE A 167 -11.31 -8.45 -8.12
CA ILE A 167 -11.05 -7.15 -7.49
C ILE A 167 -9.54 -7.00 -7.31
N ILE A 168 -8.98 -5.91 -7.82
CA ILE A 168 -7.56 -5.58 -7.69
C ILE A 168 -7.45 -4.16 -7.21
N HIS A 169 -6.63 -3.92 -6.18
CA HIS A 169 -6.33 -2.58 -5.75
C HIS A 169 -4.86 -2.41 -5.37
N GLY A 170 -4.38 -1.17 -5.47
CA GLY A 170 -3.02 -0.77 -5.14
C GLY A 170 -3.01 0.54 -4.35
N ASN A 171 -1.81 0.97 -3.96
CA ASN A 171 -1.56 2.18 -3.20
C ASN A 171 -2.53 2.39 -2.03
N VAL A 172 -2.84 1.30 -1.31
CA VAL A 172 -3.46 1.38 0.02
C VAL A 172 -2.49 2.06 0.98
N HIS A 173 -1.20 1.74 0.87
CA HIS A 173 -0.13 2.54 1.46
C HIS A 173 0.43 3.52 0.44
N ALA A 174 0.59 4.77 0.86
CA ALA A 174 0.90 5.88 -0.02
C ALA A 174 2.30 5.79 -0.67
N ARG A 175 3.32 5.38 0.08
CA ARG A 175 4.72 5.29 -0.37
C ARG A 175 5.02 4.18 -1.39
N GLU A 176 4.10 3.25 -1.63
CA GLU A 176 4.31 2.06 -2.46
C GLU A 176 3.99 2.34 -3.94
N TRP A 177 4.69 3.30 -4.54
CA TRP A 177 4.34 3.85 -5.87
C TRP A 177 4.33 2.83 -7.01
N ILE A 178 5.10 1.73 -6.91
CA ILE A 178 5.11 0.67 -7.93
C ILE A 178 3.76 -0.04 -8.08
N THR A 179 2.88 0.05 -7.09
CA THR A 179 1.60 -0.67 -7.05
C THR A 179 0.54 -0.05 -7.97
N SER A 180 0.42 1.29 -8.06
CA SER A 180 -0.44 1.94 -9.05
C SER A 180 0.01 1.62 -10.47
N MET A 181 1.31 1.72 -10.76
CA MET A 181 1.86 1.37 -12.07
C MET A 181 1.55 -0.07 -12.47
N THR A 182 1.64 -1.00 -11.52
CA THR A 182 1.36 -2.43 -11.74
C THR A 182 -0.13 -2.69 -12.00
N THR A 183 -1.01 -2.11 -11.20
CA THR A 183 -2.46 -2.30 -11.35
C THR A 183 -3.00 -1.63 -12.61
N GLU A 184 -2.46 -0.47 -12.99
CA GLU A 184 -2.74 0.20 -14.27
C GLU A 184 -2.22 -0.61 -15.46
N TYR A 185 -1.08 -1.29 -15.32
CA TYR A 185 -0.59 -2.20 -16.35
C TYR A 185 -1.56 -3.35 -16.59
N PHE A 186 -2.18 -3.90 -15.54
CA PHE A 186 -3.20 -4.93 -15.69
C PHE A 186 -4.42 -4.41 -16.46
N ALA A 187 -4.93 -3.23 -16.10
CA ALA A 187 -6.04 -2.60 -16.83
C ALA A 187 -5.69 -2.38 -18.31
N TRP A 188 -4.50 -1.86 -18.58
CA TRP A 188 -4.00 -1.61 -19.94
C TRP A 188 -3.85 -2.92 -20.73
N GLN A 189 -3.28 -3.98 -20.15
CA GLN A 189 -3.18 -5.28 -20.80
C GLN A 189 -4.55 -5.89 -21.11
N LEU A 190 -5.46 -5.88 -20.12
CA LEU A 190 -6.81 -6.44 -20.27
C LEU A 190 -7.57 -5.78 -21.42
N LEU A 191 -7.50 -4.46 -21.57
CA LEU A 191 -8.21 -3.73 -22.61
C LEU A 191 -7.50 -3.76 -23.96
N THR A 192 -6.20 -3.43 -24.00
CA THR A 192 -5.46 -3.28 -25.27
C THR A 192 -5.22 -4.61 -25.98
N LYS A 193 -5.21 -5.73 -25.24
CA LYS A 193 -5.01 -7.07 -25.81
C LYS A 193 -6.30 -7.87 -25.97
N TYR A 194 -7.45 -7.37 -25.50
CA TYR A 194 -8.73 -8.08 -25.60
C TYR A 194 -9.11 -8.50 -27.03
N GLY A 195 -8.85 -7.62 -28.01
CA GLY A 195 -9.17 -7.87 -29.42
C GLY A 195 -8.13 -8.69 -30.19
N SER A 196 -6.94 -8.92 -29.62
CA SER A 196 -5.79 -9.47 -30.37
C SER A 196 -5.11 -10.68 -29.72
N ASP A 197 -5.30 -10.89 -28.41
CA ASP A 197 -4.68 -11.99 -27.66
C ASP A 197 -5.76 -12.95 -27.15
N ALA A 198 -5.71 -14.20 -27.59
CA ALA A 198 -6.71 -15.22 -27.24
C ALA A 198 -6.72 -15.56 -25.74
N THR A 199 -5.57 -15.47 -25.06
CA THR A 199 -5.49 -15.66 -23.61
C THR A 199 -6.21 -14.53 -22.90
N ILE A 200 -5.90 -13.28 -23.25
CA ILE A 200 -6.51 -12.12 -22.60
C ILE A 200 -8.02 -12.07 -22.88
N LYS A 201 -8.42 -12.36 -24.12
CA LYS A 201 -9.82 -12.50 -24.48
C LYS A 201 -10.55 -13.50 -23.58
N SER A 202 -9.96 -14.69 -23.40
CA SER A 202 -10.54 -15.74 -22.54
C SER A 202 -10.69 -15.27 -21.08
N LEU A 203 -9.71 -14.55 -20.54
CA LEU A 203 -9.78 -14.00 -19.18
C LEU A 203 -10.89 -12.95 -19.03
N VAL A 204 -10.96 -11.98 -19.94
CA VAL A 204 -11.96 -10.90 -19.94
C VAL A 204 -13.37 -11.41 -20.23
N ASP A 205 -13.52 -12.49 -21.00
CA ASP A 205 -14.81 -13.17 -21.21
C ASP A 205 -15.24 -14.03 -20.01
N LYS A 206 -14.29 -14.45 -19.15
CA LYS A 206 -14.53 -15.30 -17.98
C LYS A 206 -14.84 -14.49 -16.71
N PHE A 207 -14.35 -13.25 -16.60
CA PHE A 207 -14.43 -12.43 -15.38
C PHE A 207 -14.75 -10.95 -15.66
N ASP A 208 -15.36 -10.30 -14.67
CA ASP A 208 -15.47 -8.84 -14.62
C ASP A 208 -14.37 -8.30 -13.71
N PHE A 209 -13.51 -7.40 -14.21
CA PHE A 209 -12.37 -6.87 -13.45
C PHE A 209 -12.71 -5.50 -12.87
N TYR A 210 -12.49 -5.33 -11.57
CA TYR A 210 -12.64 -4.08 -10.84
C TYR A 210 -11.27 -3.66 -10.32
N ILE A 211 -10.65 -2.67 -10.97
CA ILE A 211 -9.27 -2.26 -10.67
C ILE A 211 -9.27 -0.86 -10.09
N THR A 212 -8.74 -0.70 -8.88
CA THR A 212 -8.60 0.60 -8.19
C THR A 212 -7.13 0.87 -7.89
N PRO A 213 -6.40 1.57 -8.79
CA PRO A 213 -4.97 1.73 -8.64
C PRO A 213 -4.53 2.49 -7.39
N ILE A 214 -5.35 3.44 -6.91
CA ILE A 214 -5.03 4.31 -5.78
C ILE A 214 -6.20 4.36 -4.80
N VAL A 215 -6.11 3.56 -3.73
CA VAL A 215 -7.10 3.54 -2.65
C VAL A 215 -6.88 4.67 -1.64
N ASN A 216 -5.64 5.11 -1.45
CA ASN A 216 -5.27 6.19 -0.53
C ASN A 216 -4.82 7.45 -1.28
N PRO A 217 -5.72 8.16 -1.99
CA PRO A 217 -5.31 9.30 -2.82
C PRO A 217 -4.74 10.46 -2.00
N ASP A 218 -5.19 10.65 -0.76
CA ASP A 218 -4.67 11.73 0.10
C ASP A 218 -3.25 11.45 0.56
N GLY A 219 -2.99 10.23 1.02
CA GLY A 219 -1.64 9.81 1.37
C GLY A 219 -0.73 9.81 0.14
N PHE A 220 -1.21 9.33 -1.01
CA PHE A 220 -0.43 9.31 -2.24
C PHE A 220 0.00 10.72 -2.66
N VAL A 221 -0.93 11.69 -2.70
CA VAL A 221 -0.59 13.11 -2.97
C VAL A 221 0.36 13.67 -1.90
N TYR A 222 0.18 13.31 -0.63
CA TYR A 222 1.09 13.73 0.44
C TYR A 222 2.50 13.17 0.23
N SER A 223 2.63 11.96 -0.30
CA SER A 223 3.92 11.37 -0.66
C SER A 223 4.61 12.03 -1.85
N GLN A 224 3.84 12.61 -2.76
CA GLN A 224 4.38 13.36 -3.89
C GLN A 224 4.84 14.77 -3.51
N THR A 225 4.18 15.38 -2.52
CA THR A 225 4.29 16.82 -2.26
C THR A 225 5.01 17.17 -0.97
N THR A 226 4.97 16.29 0.05
CA THR A 226 5.43 16.62 1.40
C THR A 226 6.40 15.57 1.95
N ASP A 227 5.99 14.30 2.04
CA ASP A 227 6.74 13.24 2.72
C ASP A 227 6.67 11.96 1.92
N ARG A 228 7.72 11.68 1.13
CA ARG A 228 7.77 10.57 0.18
C ARG A 228 7.63 9.20 0.84
N LEU A 229 7.93 9.05 2.12
CA LEU A 229 7.84 7.78 2.85
C LEU A 229 6.58 7.68 3.71
N TRP A 230 5.63 8.61 3.54
CA TRP A 230 4.32 8.53 4.18
C TRP A 230 3.55 7.27 3.77
N ARG A 231 2.99 6.56 4.75
CA ARG A 231 2.25 5.30 4.54
C ARG A 231 0.74 5.46 4.64
N LYS A 232 0.26 6.07 5.73
CA LYS A 232 -1.12 6.04 6.22
C LYS A 232 -2.09 6.91 5.40
N ASN A 233 -3.38 6.88 5.72
CA ASN A 233 -4.31 7.91 5.22
C ASN A 233 -4.01 9.29 5.87
N ARG A 234 -4.84 10.31 5.60
CA ARG A 234 -4.65 11.67 6.12
C ARG A 234 -5.67 12.11 7.17
N GLN A 235 -6.37 11.16 7.79
CA GLN A 235 -7.36 11.46 8.82
C GLN A 235 -6.71 11.95 10.10
N THR A 236 -7.20 13.03 10.70
CA THR A 236 -6.69 13.58 11.97
C THR A 236 -7.12 12.72 13.16
N VAL A 237 -6.30 12.67 14.21
CA VAL A 237 -6.59 11.93 15.44
C VAL A 237 -6.91 12.93 16.54
N SER A 238 -8.09 12.81 17.15
CA SER A 238 -8.54 13.74 18.20
C SER A 238 -7.58 13.73 19.38
N GLY A 239 -7.12 14.91 19.81
CA GLY A 239 -6.21 15.04 20.95
C GLY A 239 -4.77 14.57 20.70
N ASN A 240 -4.38 14.31 19.45
CA ASN A 240 -3.03 13.88 19.09
C ASN A 240 -2.52 14.64 17.85
N SER A 241 -1.20 14.89 17.78
CA SER A 241 -0.56 15.57 16.64
C SER A 241 -0.28 14.65 15.45
N CYS A 242 -0.24 13.33 15.68
CA CYS A 242 -0.03 12.33 14.64
C CYS A 242 -1.28 12.16 13.78
N VAL A 243 -1.05 11.88 12.50
CA VAL A 243 -2.07 11.85 11.46
C VAL A 243 -2.11 10.47 10.83
N GLY A 244 -3.30 10.06 10.43
CA GLY A 244 -3.52 8.90 9.58
C GLY A 244 -3.73 7.60 10.34
N ARG A 245 -4.54 6.73 9.72
CA ARG A 245 -4.71 5.31 10.04
C ARG A 245 -4.05 4.48 8.96
N ASP A 246 -3.53 3.33 9.33
CA ASP A 246 -3.17 2.29 8.38
C ASP A 246 -4.46 1.63 7.87
N ILE A 247 -4.80 1.88 6.59
CA ILE A 247 -6.02 1.36 5.97
C ILE A 247 -6.00 -0.18 5.98
N ASN A 248 -4.83 -0.81 5.80
CA ASN A 248 -4.69 -2.27 5.83
C ASN A 248 -4.51 -2.84 7.25
N ARG A 249 -4.83 -2.05 8.27
CA ARG A 249 -5.09 -2.51 9.65
C ARG A 249 -6.47 -2.13 10.14
N ASN A 250 -7.29 -1.48 9.31
CA ASN A 250 -8.56 -0.89 9.70
C ASN A 250 -9.78 -1.72 9.27
N TRP A 251 -9.62 -2.82 8.52
CA TRP A 251 -10.74 -3.64 8.07
C TRP A 251 -11.50 -4.26 9.25
N PRO A 252 -12.85 -4.34 9.19
CA PRO A 252 -13.66 -4.82 10.31
C PRO A 252 -13.72 -6.35 10.39
N TYR A 253 -12.55 -6.99 10.35
CA TYR A 253 -12.39 -8.40 10.59
C TYR A 253 -11.13 -8.64 11.41
N LYS A 254 -11.30 -9.28 12.58
CA LYS A 254 -10.22 -9.53 13.56
C LYS A 254 -9.44 -8.28 13.99
N TRP A 255 -10.01 -7.09 13.79
CA TRP A 255 -9.42 -5.80 14.15
C TRP A 255 -9.07 -5.68 15.65
N GLU A 256 -9.86 -6.32 16.51
CA GLU A 256 -9.65 -6.31 17.97
C GLU A 256 -8.51 -7.22 18.43
N VAL A 257 -8.05 -8.15 17.58
CA VAL A 257 -6.96 -9.06 17.93
C VAL A 257 -5.67 -8.26 18.14
N ALA A 258 -4.98 -8.52 19.24
CA ALA A 258 -3.70 -7.89 19.57
C ALA A 258 -2.55 -8.51 18.76
N GLY A 259 -1.43 -7.78 18.64
CA GLY A 259 -0.18 -8.31 18.09
C GLY A 259 -0.02 -8.24 16.56
N GLY A 260 -0.97 -7.67 15.83
CA GLY A 260 -0.85 -7.45 14.38
C GLY A 260 -1.08 -6.01 13.90
N ALA A 261 -1.38 -5.09 14.83
CA ALA A 261 -1.56 -3.66 14.56
C ALA A 261 -1.36 -2.84 15.84
N SER A 262 -1.01 -1.57 15.70
CA SER A 262 -0.75 -0.67 16.83
C SER A 262 -1.98 0.15 17.22
N THR A 263 -2.15 0.42 18.51
CA THR A 263 -3.11 1.39 19.05
C THR A 263 -2.50 2.78 19.25
N ASN A 264 -1.19 2.94 19.06
CA ASN A 264 -0.50 4.23 19.13
C ASN A 264 -0.78 5.05 17.85
N PRO A 265 -1.41 6.23 17.93
CA PRO A 265 -1.68 7.09 16.77
C PRO A 265 -0.46 7.46 15.91
N CYS A 266 0.74 7.44 16.50
CA CYS A 266 1.98 7.79 15.82
C CYS A 266 2.63 6.61 15.10
N SER A 267 2.23 5.37 15.40
CA SER A 267 2.78 4.20 14.73
C SER A 267 2.35 4.15 13.26
N GLU A 268 3.22 3.61 12.41
CA GLU A 268 2.97 3.34 10.99
C GLU A 268 1.84 2.31 10.79
N THR A 269 1.58 1.48 11.80
CA THR A 269 0.54 0.44 11.78
C THR A 269 -0.69 0.80 12.64
N TYR A 270 -0.90 2.10 12.92
CA TYR A 270 -2.03 2.54 13.73
C TYR A 270 -3.37 2.11 13.13
N LYS A 271 -4.10 1.25 13.84
CA LYS A 271 -5.32 0.59 13.34
C LYS A 271 -6.58 1.46 13.33
N GLY A 272 -6.53 2.67 13.86
CA GLY A 272 -7.69 3.56 14.03
C GLY A 272 -8.31 3.50 15.43
N VAL A 273 -9.36 4.30 15.64
CA VAL A 273 -10.11 4.29 16.93
C VAL A 273 -11.24 3.28 16.94
N ALA A 274 -11.69 2.85 15.76
CA ALA A 274 -12.66 1.77 15.59
C ALA A 274 -12.42 1.03 14.27
N ALA A 275 -12.85 -0.22 14.22
CA ALA A 275 -12.88 -1.00 13.01
C ALA A 275 -13.70 -0.31 11.91
N GLY A 276 -13.12 -0.13 10.72
CA GLY A 276 -13.79 0.48 9.57
C GLY A 276 -13.98 2.00 9.64
N ASP A 277 -13.23 2.69 10.50
CA ASP A 277 -13.39 4.14 10.73
C ASP A 277 -12.73 5.03 9.67
N SER A 278 -11.94 4.46 8.76
CA SER A 278 -11.31 5.19 7.64
C SER A 278 -12.33 5.45 6.50
N PRO A 279 -12.50 6.69 6.03
CA PRO A 279 -13.41 7.02 4.92
C PRO A 279 -13.14 6.22 3.65
N GLU A 280 -11.86 6.02 3.30
CA GLU A 280 -11.43 5.27 2.12
C GLU A 280 -11.99 3.83 2.14
N LEU A 281 -11.97 3.22 3.33
CA LEU A 281 -12.36 1.83 3.53
C LEU A 281 -13.87 1.61 3.38
N ARG A 282 -14.70 2.60 3.69
CA ARG A 282 -16.16 2.50 3.55
C ARG A 282 -16.56 2.12 2.12
N GLY A 283 -15.90 2.74 1.15
CA GLY A 283 -16.15 2.52 -0.27
C GLY A 283 -15.69 1.15 -0.76
N VAL A 284 -14.43 0.80 -0.45
CA VAL A 284 -13.85 -0.49 -0.87
C VAL A 284 -14.62 -1.66 -0.24
N LYS A 285 -15.00 -1.56 1.04
CA LYS A 285 -15.84 -2.56 1.71
C LYS A 285 -17.21 -2.69 1.05
N ALA A 286 -17.87 -1.57 0.73
CA ALA A 286 -19.18 -1.59 0.08
C ALA A 286 -19.13 -2.26 -1.30
N GLN A 287 -18.04 -2.07 -2.07
CA GLN A 287 -17.82 -2.77 -3.33
C GLN A 287 -17.70 -4.29 -3.11
N VAL A 288 -16.91 -4.73 -2.13
CA VAL A 288 -16.79 -6.15 -1.77
C VAL A 288 -18.14 -6.74 -1.39
N ASP A 289 -18.89 -6.07 -0.50
CA ASP A 289 -20.20 -6.54 -0.04
C ASP A 289 -21.21 -6.66 -1.20
N ALA A 290 -21.22 -5.68 -2.11
CA ALA A 290 -22.12 -5.67 -3.27
C ALA A 290 -21.78 -6.77 -4.29
N LEU A 291 -20.49 -7.02 -4.53
CA LEU A 291 -20.05 -8.08 -5.45
C LEU A 291 -20.29 -9.47 -4.87
N LYS A 292 -20.04 -9.65 -3.56
CA LYS A 292 -20.41 -10.85 -2.82
C LYS A 292 -21.91 -11.17 -2.97
N ALA A 293 -22.77 -10.17 -2.75
CA ALA A 293 -24.22 -10.35 -2.77
C ALA A 293 -24.80 -10.57 -4.17
N SER A 294 -24.05 -10.32 -5.24
CA SER A 294 -24.53 -10.41 -6.62
C SER A 294 -23.91 -11.59 -7.37
N ARG A 295 -22.67 -11.43 -7.84
CA ARG A 295 -22.02 -12.36 -8.78
C ARG A 295 -20.87 -13.16 -8.18
N GLY A 296 -20.56 -12.91 -6.92
CA GLY A 296 -19.42 -13.49 -6.22
C GLY A 296 -18.09 -12.87 -6.64
N ILE A 297 -17.07 -13.09 -5.82
CA ILE A 297 -15.70 -12.64 -6.05
C ILE A 297 -14.85 -13.88 -6.28
N ARG A 298 -14.26 -14.01 -7.47
CA ARG A 298 -13.37 -15.12 -7.79
C ARG A 298 -11.98 -14.90 -7.20
N LEU A 299 -11.43 -13.71 -7.40
CA LEU A 299 -10.09 -13.35 -6.94
C LEU A 299 -10.12 -11.94 -6.36
N TYR A 300 -9.57 -11.79 -5.17
CA TYR A 300 -9.21 -10.53 -4.57
C TYR A 300 -7.69 -10.40 -4.51
N LEU A 301 -7.15 -9.27 -4.93
CA LEU A 301 -5.72 -9.00 -4.95
C LEU A 301 -5.40 -7.62 -4.35
N ASP A 302 -4.73 -7.62 -3.21
CA ASP A 302 -4.13 -6.45 -2.55
C ASP A 302 -2.65 -6.31 -2.95
N VAL A 303 -2.34 -5.30 -3.76
CA VAL A 303 -1.00 -5.10 -4.32
C VAL A 303 -0.24 -4.07 -3.48
N HIS A 304 0.81 -4.56 -2.84
CA HIS A 304 1.73 -3.84 -1.97
C HIS A 304 3.17 -3.90 -2.49
N SER A 305 4.05 -3.12 -1.88
CA SER A 305 5.50 -3.35 -1.93
C SER A 305 6.09 -3.11 -0.55
N TYR A 306 7.26 -3.60 -0.19
CA TYR A 306 8.18 -4.44 -0.95
C TYR A 306 8.45 -5.75 -0.19
N GLY A 307 9.07 -6.71 -0.88
CA GLY A 307 9.59 -7.91 -0.24
C GLY A 307 9.60 -9.14 -1.15
N GLN A 308 8.93 -9.06 -2.30
CA GLN A 308 8.74 -10.17 -3.24
C GLN A 308 8.01 -11.34 -2.57
N TYR A 309 6.79 -11.10 -2.10
CA TYR A 309 5.93 -12.11 -1.47
C TYR A 309 4.61 -12.30 -2.24
N ILE A 310 4.12 -13.54 -2.25
CA ILE A 310 2.73 -13.87 -2.59
C ILE A 310 2.10 -14.52 -1.37
N LEU A 311 1.25 -13.75 -0.70
CA LEU A 311 0.67 -14.11 0.58
C LEU A 311 -0.82 -14.36 0.43
N TRP A 312 -1.34 -15.30 1.21
CA TRP A 312 -2.78 -15.54 1.34
C TRP A 312 -3.17 -15.66 2.82
N PRO A 313 -4.46 -15.72 3.17
CA PRO A 313 -4.88 -15.81 4.56
C PRO A 313 -4.25 -16.99 5.34
N TYR A 314 -4.10 -16.90 6.67
CA TYR A 314 -4.49 -15.78 7.51
C TYR A 314 -3.31 -14.92 7.94
N GLY A 315 -3.55 -13.61 8.08
CA GLY A 315 -2.65 -12.65 8.72
C GLY A 315 -2.81 -12.61 10.24
N TYR A 316 -4.03 -12.73 10.75
CA TYR A 316 -4.31 -12.52 12.19
C TYR A 316 -3.90 -13.69 13.10
N ASP A 317 -3.71 -14.90 12.56
CA ASP A 317 -3.36 -16.09 13.31
C ASP A 317 -2.46 -17.02 12.48
N CYS A 318 -1.26 -17.26 13.00
CA CYS A 318 -0.22 -18.05 12.32
C CYS A 318 -0.52 -19.55 12.27
N SER A 319 -1.43 -20.05 13.11
CA SER A 319 -1.81 -21.45 13.19
C SER A 319 -2.97 -21.83 12.26
N LEU A 320 -3.74 -20.84 11.80
CA LEU A 320 -4.93 -21.06 10.98
C LEU A 320 -4.64 -21.01 9.48
N ARG A 321 -5.42 -21.76 8.71
CA ARG A 321 -5.38 -21.79 7.24
C ARG A 321 -6.80 -21.70 6.69
N PRO A 322 -7.02 -21.11 5.50
CA PRO A 322 -8.31 -21.16 4.84
C PRO A 322 -8.60 -22.60 4.41
N GLU A 323 -9.88 -22.95 4.23
CA GLU A 323 -10.31 -24.30 3.88
C GLU A 323 -9.68 -24.80 2.56
N ASN A 324 -9.45 -23.88 1.62
CA ASN A 324 -8.85 -24.11 0.32
C ASN A 324 -7.34 -23.77 0.26
N ASP A 325 -6.58 -23.93 1.37
CA ASP A 325 -5.13 -23.64 1.44
C ASP A 325 -4.32 -24.36 0.34
N ALA A 326 -4.67 -25.59 0.02
CA ALA A 326 -3.99 -26.37 -1.01
C ALA A 326 -4.13 -25.74 -2.41
N GLN A 327 -5.32 -25.24 -2.74
CA GLN A 327 -5.59 -24.51 -3.98
C GLN A 327 -4.87 -23.17 -3.98
N HIS A 328 -4.87 -22.46 -2.84
CA HIS A 328 -4.11 -21.23 -2.66
C HIS A 328 -2.62 -21.42 -2.98
N ARG A 329 -2.02 -22.46 -2.40
CA ARG A 329 -0.62 -22.82 -2.62
C ARG A 329 -0.35 -23.19 -4.07
N SER A 330 -1.26 -23.93 -4.72
CA SER A 330 -1.12 -24.32 -6.13
C SER A 330 -1.09 -23.10 -7.05
N LEU A 331 -2.03 -22.17 -6.89
CA LEU A 331 -2.09 -20.93 -7.67
C LEU A 331 -0.87 -20.03 -7.41
N ALA A 332 -0.46 -19.86 -6.15
CA ALA A 332 0.71 -19.05 -5.80
C ALA A 332 2.02 -19.63 -6.35
N SER A 333 2.16 -20.96 -6.36
CA SER A 333 3.33 -21.65 -6.93
C SER A 333 3.43 -21.45 -8.46
N ARG A 334 2.29 -21.49 -9.15
CA ARG A 334 2.22 -21.15 -10.59
C ARG A 334 2.61 -19.71 -10.83
N ALA A 335 2.09 -18.78 -10.04
CA ALA A 335 2.43 -17.37 -10.15
C ALA A 335 3.92 -17.12 -9.91
N GLN A 336 4.49 -17.70 -8.85
CA GLN A 336 5.92 -17.65 -8.55
C GLN A 336 6.76 -18.17 -9.73
N SER A 337 6.36 -19.29 -10.32
CA SER A 337 7.04 -19.88 -11.49
C SER A 337 6.94 -18.98 -12.72
N ALA A 338 5.77 -18.39 -12.99
CA ALA A 338 5.56 -17.49 -14.11
C ALA A 338 6.34 -16.17 -13.99
N ILE A 339 6.41 -15.58 -12.78
CA ILE A 339 7.26 -14.41 -12.49
C ILE A 339 8.72 -14.76 -12.75
N SER A 340 9.19 -15.88 -12.17
CA SER A 340 10.58 -16.33 -12.34
C SER A 340 10.93 -16.57 -13.81
N ALA A 341 10.00 -17.08 -14.62
CA ALA A 341 10.22 -17.27 -16.05
C ALA A 341 10.39 -15.97 -16.86
N VAL A 342 9.85 -14.84 -16.38
CA VAL A 342 9.99 -13.53 -17.06
C VAL A 342 11.34 -12.88 -16.76
N SER A 343 11.78 -12.94 -15.50
CA SER A 343 12.87 -12.08 -15.02
C SER A 343 13.84 -12.76 -14.06
N GLY A 344 13.60 -14.02 -13.69
CA GLY A 344 14.34 -14.73 -12.64
C GLY A 344 14.05 -14.24 -11.22
N THR A 345 13.08 -13.35 -11.03
CA THR A 345 12.85 -12.69 -9.73
C THR A 345 12.24 -13.66 -8.71
N PRO A 346 12.91 -13.94 -7.59
CA PRO A 346 12.45 -14.94 -6.63
C PRO A 346 11.41 -14.36 -5.68
N TYR A 347 10.18 -14.87 -5.75
CA TYR A 347 9.13 -14.57 -4.78
C TYR A 347 9.04 -15.65 -3.70
N THR A 348 8.74 -15.27 -2.47
CA THR A 348 8.41 -16.21 -1.39
C THR A 348 6.89 -16.33 -1.28
N ILE A 349 6.37 -17.55 -1.15
CA ILE A 349 4.91 -17.78 -1.11
C ILE A 349 4.49 -18.41 0.22
N GLY A 350 3.32 -18.05 0.73
CA GLY A 350 2.73 -18.76 1.87
C GLY A 350 1.63 -17.99 2.61
N PRO A 351 1.05 -18.59 3.66
CA PRO A 351 0.09 -17.92 4.53
C PRO A 351 0.72 -16.71 5.23
N SER A 352 0.03 -15.56 5.19
CA SER A 352 0.56 -14.24 5.52
C SER A 352 1.28 -14.19 6.86
N CYS A 353 0.64 -14.62 7.95
CA CYS A 353 1.22 -14.57 9.30
C CYS A 353 2.51 -15.40 9.40
N SER A 354 2.47 -16.64 8.91
CA SER A 354 3.59 -17.58 9.04
C SER A 354 4.76 -17.28 8.10
N THR A 355 4.49 -16.62 6.96
CA THR A 355 5.51 -16.33 5.94
C THR A 355 6.12 -14.96 6.12
N LEU A 356 5.31 -13.94 6.39
CA LEU A 356 5.73 -12.57 6.59
C LEU A 356 5.66 -12.21 8.08
N TYR A 357 4.53 -11.73 8.60
CA TYR A 357 4.32 -11.49 10.03
C TYR A 357 2.83 -11.33 10.36
N ALA A 358 2.49 -11.34 11.64
CA ALA A 358 1.11 -11.22 12.11
C ALA A 358 0.49 -9.85 11.77
N THR A 359 -0.71 -9.85 11.20
CA THR A 359 -1.46 -8.63 10.85
C THR A 359 -2.93 -8.76 11.24
N THR A 360 -3.55 -7.68 11.72
CA THR A 360 -4.97 -7.68 12.07
C THR A 360 -5.70 -6.57 11.33
N GLY A 361 -6.99 -6.77 11.03
CA GLY A 361 -7.76 -5.81 10.23
C GLY A 361 -7.22 -5.62 8.80
N SER A 362 -6.72 -6.69 8.18
CA SER A 362 -6.26 -6.68 6.79
C SER A 362 -7.41 -6.90 5.81
N SER A 363 -7.23 -6.38 4.59
CA SER A 363 -8.15 -6.58 3.48
C SER A 363 -8.28 -8.04 3.10
N THR A 364 -7.15 -8.73 2.95
CA THR A 364 -7.04 -10.10 2.45
C THR A 364 -7.79 -11.09 3.35
N ASP A 365 -7.65 -10.95 4.67
CA ASP A 365 -8.41 -11.78 5.62
C ASP A 365 -9.91 -11.42 5.63
N TYR A 366 -10.26 -10.13 5.49
CA TYR A 366 -11.66 -9.71 5.40
C TYR A 366 -12.31 -10.25 4.13
N THR A 367 -11.68 -10.13 2.96
CA THR A 367 -12.30 -10.51 1.69
C THR A 367 -12.40 -12.02 1.51
N ASP A 368 -11.48 -12.79 2.09
CA ASP A 368 -11.58 -14.25 2.18
C ASP A 368 -12.83 -14.66 2.99
N VAL A 369 -12.96 -14.16 4.23
CA VAL A 369 -14.00 -14.64 5.16
C VAL A 369 -15.30 -13.87 5.03
N GLN A 370 -15.25 -12.55 5.17
CA GLN A 370 -16.43 -11.69 5.12
C GLN A 370 -16.85 -11.40 3.69
N GLY A 371 -15.90 -11.24 2.76
CA GLY A 371 -16.17 -11.05 1.33
C GLY A 371 -16.54 -12.33 0.60
N ASN A 372 -16.25 -13.51 1.18
CA ASN A 372 -16.46 -14.82 0.55
C ASN A 372 -15.83 -14.88 -0.86
N ALA A 373 -14.65 -14.27 -1.02
CA ALA A 373 -13.85 -14.41 -2.21
C ALA A 373 -13.33 -15.84 -2.30
N THR A 374 -13.38 -16.46 -3.49
CA THR A 374 -12.83 -17.82 -3.65
C THR A 374 -11.34 -17.84 -3.37
N TYR A 375 -10.61 -16.82 -3.81
CA TYR A 375 -9.21 -16.65 -3.50
C TYR A 375 -8.92 -15.21 -3.13
N SER A 376 -8.22 -15.01 -2.01
CA SER A 376 -7.71 -13.70 -1.58
C SER A 376 -6.19 -13.71 -1.44
N TYR A 377 -5.50 -12.72 -2.01
CA TYR A 377 -4.05 -12.61 -1.95
C TYR A 377 -3.56 -11.19 -1.67
N THR A 378 -2.43 -11.12 -0.97
CA THR A 378 -1.57 -9.95 -0.91
C THR A 378 -0.31 -10.22 -1.74
N TYR A 379 0.04 -9.30 -2.63
CA TYR A 379 1.32 -9.31 -3.32
C TYR A 379 2.21 -8.24 -2.71
N GLU A 380 3.43 -8.60 -2.31
CA GLU A 380 4.50 -7.64 -2.01
C GLU A 380 5.45 -7.65 -3.20
N LEU A 381 5.48 -6.57 -3.98
CA LEU A 381 6.28 -6.48 -5.21
C LEU A 381 7.78 -6.31 -4.93
N ARG A 382 8.54 -5.97 -5.97
CA ARG A 382 9.96 -5.66 -5.86
C ARG A 382 10.21 -4.49 -4.88
N ASP A 383 11.37 -4.42 -4.25
CA ASP A 383 12.47 -5.40 -4.24
C ASP A 383 12.57 -6.13 -2.88
N LYS A 384 13.76 -6.50 -2.42
CA LYS A 384 14.00 -7.11 -1.09
C LYS A 384 14.64 -6.15 -0.07
N GLY A 385 14.60 -4.85 -0.35
CA GLY A 385 15.08 -3.79 0.54
C GLY A 385 16.33 -3.04 0.05
N THR A 386 16.81 -3.27 -1.18
CA THR A 386 17.90 -2.45 -1.75
C THR A 386 17.41 -1.02 -1.97
N TYR A 387 16.27 -0.88 -2.61
CA TYR A 387 15.55 0.37 -2.80
C TYR A 387 14.27 0.43 -1.96
N GLY A 388 13.66 -0.71 -1.67
CA GLY A 388 12.42 -0.78 -0.92
C GLY A 388 11.30 0.04 -1.58
N PHE A 389 10.85 1.11 -0.91
CA PHE A 389 9.76 1.97 -1.39
C PHE A 389 10.18 3.01 -2.43
N VAL A 390 11.48 3.22 -2.64
CA VAL A 390 12.05 4.20 -3.60
C VAL A 390 12.64 3.50 -4.83
N LEU A 391 11.93 2.48 -5.31
CA LEU A 391 12.34 1.61 -6.40
C LEU A 391 12.53 2.42 -7.70
N PRO A 392 13.71 2.41 -8.35
CA PRO A 392 14.00 3.25 -9.52
C PRO A 392 13.02 3.04 -10.68
N ALA A 393 12.69 4.12 -11.40
CA ALA A 393 11.75 4.07 -12.52
C ALA A 393 12.10 3.00 -13.60
N ASN A 394 13.38 2.70 -13.79
CA ASN A 394 13.83 1.66 -14.71
C ASN A 394 13.40 0.22 -14.29
N GLN A 395 12.96 0.03 -13.05
CA GLN A 395 12.42 -1.23 -12.54
C GLN A 395 10.90 -1.36 -12.73
N ILE A 396 10.20 -0.28 -13.13
CA ILE A 396 8.75 -0.34 -13.36
C ILE A 396 8.42 -1.41 -14.41
N ARG A 397 9.02 -1.30 -15.60
CA ARG A 397 8.73 -2.23 -16.71
C ARG A 397 9.03 -3.70 -16.36
N PRO A 398 10.20 -4.06 -15.81
CA PRO A 398 10.43 -5.43 -15.32
C PRO A 398 9.39 -5.91 -14.32
N THR A 399 9.00 -5.06 -13.36
CA THR A 399 8.03 -5.41 -12.32
C THR A 399 6.64 -5.65 -12.89
N VAL A 400 6.12 -4.74 -13.71
CA VAL A 400 4.76 -4.89 -14.25
C VAL A 400 4.65 -6.11 -15.19
N LEU A 401 5.70 -6.43 -15.94
CA LEU A 401 5.74 -7.58 -16.84
C LEU A 401 5.72 -8.91 -16.07
N GLU A 402 6.59 -9.06 -15.07
CA GLU A 402 6.66 -10.31 -14.30
C GLU A 402 5.40 -10.51 -13.46
N THR A 403 4.88 -9.45 -12.83
CA THR A 403 3.69 -9.56 -11.98
C THR A 403 2.46 -9.87 -12.83
N TRP A 404 2.34 -9.30 -14.04
CA TRP A 404 1.27 -9.67 -14.96
C TRP A 404 1.32 -11.14 -15.36
N ALA A 405 2.50 -11.68 -15.67
CA ALA A 405 2.65 -13.11 -15.96
C ALA A 405 2.20 -13.97 -14.76
N GLY A 406 2.56 -13.57 -13.55
CA GLY A 406 2.10 -14.19 -12.30
C GLY A 406 0.58 -14.19 -12.17
N VAL A 407 -0.05 -13.03 -12.20
CA VAL A 407 -1.51 -12.87 -12.00
C VAL A 407 -2.31 -13.54 -13.13
N ALA A 408 -1.89 -13.38 -14.39
CA ALA A 408 -2.54 -14.04 -15.52
C ALA A 408 -2.47 -15.57 -15.41
N SER A 409 -1.38 -16.13 -14.87
CA SER A 409 -1.30 -17.58 -14.61
C SER A 409 -2.30 -18.06 -13.55
N MET A 410 -2.57 -17.25 -12.52
CA MET A 410 -3.58 -17.57 -11.51
C MET A 410 -4.98 -17.53 -12.11
N LEU A 411 -5.30 -16.49 -12.88
CA LEU A 411 -6.64 -16.29 -13.45
C LEU A 411 -7.05 -17.38 -14.44
N LYS A 412 -6.09 -17.95 -15.18
CA LYS A 412 -6.33 -19.10 -16.07
C LYS A 412 -6.96 -20.27 -15.33
N ASP A 413 -6.44 -20.57 -14.15
CA ASP A 413 -6.78 -21.75 -13.34
C ASP A 413 -7.70 -21.42 -12.15
N ALA A 414 -8.10 -20.17 -11.98
CA ALA A 414 -9.01 -19.71 -10.94
C ALA A 414 -10.46 -20.10 -11.20
#